data_AF-A0A6I5X029-F1
#
_entry.id   AF-A0A6I5X029-F1
#
_cell.length_a   1.000
_cell.length_b   1.000
_cell.length_c   1.000
_cell.angle_alpha   90.00
_cell.angle_beta   90.00
_cell.angle_gamma   90.00
#
_symmetry.space_group_name_H-M   'P 1'
#
loop_
_entity.id
_entity.type
_entity.pdbx_description
1 polymer ?
#
loop_
_entity_poly.entity_id
_entity_poly.type
_entity_poly.pdbx_seq_one_letter_code
_entity_poly.pdbx_strand_id
1 'polypeptide(L)'
;MRSHPAWRHRSRLPSSERRHERVAQLAELQGQHVERLAAVPGIHNVRSLGTIAACEIGGGEGAYLSALGPQLLAFFRERDLLLRPLGNTVYVMPPYCIEPI
;
A
#
# COMPACT_ATOMS: atom_id res chain seq x y z
N MET A 1 16.11 10.90 52.50
CA MET A 1 16.63 11.27 51.17
C MET A 1 15.98 10.34 50.14
N ARG A 2 15.30 10.92 49.14
CA ARG A 2 14.43 10.20 48.20
C ARG A 2 15.26 9.36 47.21
N SER A 3 14.97 8.06 47.13
CA SER A 3 15.47 7.15 46.12
C SER A 3 14.84 7.47 44.75
N HIS A 4 15.68 7.78 43.76
CA HIS A 4 15.30 7.88 42.36
C HIS A 4 15.13 6.48 41.77
N PRO A 5 14.06 6.17 41.02
CA PRO A 5 14.01 4.92 40.26
C PRO A 5 14.72 5.10 38.92
N ALA A 6 15.70 4.22 38.69
CA ALA A 6 16.40 4.01 37.44
C ALA A 6 15.42 3.55 36.34
N TRP A 7 14.95 4.49 35.51
CA TRP A 7 14.19 4.16 34.31
C TRP A 7 15.15 3.61 33.25
N ARG A 8 15.08 2.28 33.12
CA ARG A 8 15.83 1.38 32.25
C ARG A 8 16.14 1.96 30.86
N HIS A 9 17.42 1.93 30.51
CA HIS A 9 17.94 2.02 29.15
C HIS A 9 17.26 0.97 28.25
N ARG A 10 16.26 1.38 27.49
CA ARG A 10 15.93 0.76 26.20
C ARG A 10 16.32 1.80 25.17
N SER A 11 17.40 1.55 24.44
CA SER A 11 17.85 2.34 23.30
C SER A 11 16.70 2.41 22.28
N ARG A 12 15.86 3.45 22.41
CA ARG A 12 14.81 3.77 21.45
C ARG A 12 15.48 4.54 20.33
N LEU A 13 15.47 3.99 19.12
CA LEU A 13 15.83 4.76 17.93
C LEU A 13 14.94 6.03 17.85
N PRO A 14 15.50 7.18 17.40
CA PRO A 14 14.75 8.38 17.07
C PRO A 14 13.45 8.08 16.32
N SER A 15 12.40 8.89 16.54
CA SER A 15 11.09 8.70 15.91
C SER A 15 11.14 8.70 14.37
N SER A 16 12.09 9.42 13.77
CA SER A 16 12.31 9.47 12.34
C SER A 16 12.87 8.17 11.77
N GLU A 17 13.87 7.57 12.42
CA GLU A 17 14.51 6.31 12.00
C GLU A 17 13.51 5.16 11.98
N ARG A 18 12.66 5.05 13.02
CA ARG A 18 11.58 4.05 13.05
C ARG A 18 10.55 4.21 11.92
N ARG A 19 10.31 5.43 11.44
CA ARG A 19 9.42 5.65 10.28
C ARG A 19 10.06 5.17 8.99
N HIS A 20 11.35 5.44 8.78
CA HIS A 20 12.05 4.99 7.58
C HIS A 20 12.13 3.45 7.53
N GLU A 21 12.43 2.80 8.66
CA GLU A 21 12.38 1.33 8.78
C GLU A 21 10.99 0.79 8.44
N ARG A 22 9.93 1.43 8.95
CA ARG A 22 8.56 1.03 8.64
C ARG A 22 8.22 1.18 7.16
N VAL A 23 8.60 2.30 6.55
CA VAL A 23 8.36 2.53 5.11
C VAL A 23 9.13 1.50 4.28
N ALA A 24 10.37 1.17 4.64
CA ALA A 24 11.16 0.15 3.96
C ALA A 24 10.50 -1.24 4.05
N GLN A 25 10.04 -1.64 5.24
CA GLN A 25 9.31 -2.90 5.44
C GLN A 25 8.02 -2.97 4.60
N LEU A 26 7.24 -1.89 4.59
CA LEU A 26 6.01 -1.84 3.80
C LEU A 26 6.30 -1.85 2.30
N ALA A 27 7.39 -1.22 1.84
CA ALA A 27 7.80 -1.25 0.44
C ALA A 27 8.20 -2.66 -0.01
N GLU A 28 8.94 -3.40 0.83
CA GLU A 28 9.30 -4.79 0.57
C GLU A 28 8.05 -5.68 0.44
N LEU A 29 7.12 -5.58 1.40
CA LEU A 29 5.85 -6.30 1.33
C LEU A 29 5.05 -5.92 0.07
N GLN A 30 4.99 -4.63 -0.27
CA GLN A 30 4.31 -4.15 -1.47
C GLN A 30 4.92 -4.78 -2.74
N GLY A 31 6.25 -4.95 -2.80
CA GLY A 31 6.93 -5.68 -3.86
C GLY A 31 6.42 -7.11 -4.01
N GLN A 32 6.35 -7.86 -2.91
CA GLN A 32 5.84 -9.23 -2.89
C GLN A 32 4.36 -9.33 -3.29
N HIS A 33 3.54 -8.35 -2.89
CA HIS A 33 2.14 -8.26 -3.33
C HIS A 33 2.02 -7.97 -4.83
N VAL A 34 2.90 -7.10 -5.36
CA VAL A 34 2.94 -6.73 -6.78
C VAL A 34 3.32 -7.93 -7.65
N GLU A 35 4.30 -8.73 -7.25
CA GLU A 35 4.66 -9.96 -7.97
C GLU A 35 3.48 -10.92 -8.06
N ARG A 36 2.73 -11.09 -6.97
CA ARG A 36 1.50 -11.91 -6.97
C ARG A 36 0.41 -11.32 -7.85
N LEU A 37 0.21 -10.00 -7.84
CA LEU A 37 -0.76 -9.32 -8.70
C LEU A 37 -0.42 -9.46 -10.19
N ALA A 38 0.86 -9.44 -10.55
CA ALA A 38 1.31 -9.60 -11.93
C ALA A 38 0.97 -10.98 -12.52
N ALA A 39 0.76 -11.99 -11.68
CA ALA A 39 0.34 -13.33 -12.10
C ALA A 39 -1.18 -13.47 -12.27
N VAL A 40 -1.98 -12.46 -11.91
CA VAL A 40 -3.45 -12.54 -11.97
C VAL A 40 -3.93 -12.26 -13.40
N PRO A 41 -4.71 -13.16 -14.02
CA PRO A 41 -5.27 -12.90 -15.36
C PRO A 41 -6.14 -11.63 -15.40
N GLY A 42 -5.97 -10.82 -16.43
CA GLY A 42 -6.70 -9.55 -16.61
C GLY A 42 -6.17 -8.38 -15.78
N ILE A 43 -5.06 -8.56 -15.07
CA ILE A 43 -4.27 -7.50 -14.46
C ILE A 43 -3.06 -7.22 -15.37
N HIS A 44 -2.86 -5.94 -15.68
CA HIS A 44 -1.83 -5.47 -16.61
C HIS A 44 -1.04 -4.31 -16.00
N ASN A 45 0.13 -4.02 -16.58
CA ASN A 45 0.97 -2.87 -16.24
C ASN A 45 1.19 -2.70 -14.72
N VAL A 46 1.44 -3.81 -14.02
CA VAL A 46 1.67 -3.82 -12.57
C VAL A 46 3.01 -3.17 -12.28
N ARG A 47 3.00 -2.19 -11.37
CA ARG A 47 4.18 -1.41 -11.00
C ARG A 47 4.08 -0.94 -9.56
N SER A 48 5.22 -0.69 -8.95
CA SER A 48 5.32 -0.08 -7.63
C SER A 48 6.48 0.90 -7.53
N LEU A 49 6.35 1.83 -6.58
CA LEU A 49 7.43 2.71 -6.13
C LEU A 49 7.28 2.89 -4.63
N GLY A 50 8.22 2.33 -3.87
CA GLY A 50 8.12 2.29 -2.40
C GLY A 50 6.85 1.57 -1.97
N THR A 51 6.02 2.22 -1.14
CA THR A 51 4.78 1.66 -0.61
C THR A 51 3.57 1.84 -1.54
N ILE A 52 3.76 2.45 -2.71
CA ILE A 52 2.68 2.71 -3.67
C ILE A 52 2.73 1.62 -4.75
N ALA A 53 1.58 0.99 -5.04
CA ALA A 53 1.42 0.13 -6.19
C ALA A 53 0.30 0.62 -7.11
N ALA A 54 0.41 0.31 -8.39
CA ALA A 54 -0.62 0.55 -9.38
C ALA A 54 -0.70 -0.61 -10.38
N CYS A 55 -1.89 -0.87 -10.88
CA CYS A 55 -2.13 -1.83 -11.96
C CYS A 55 -3.34 -1.40 -12.79
N GLU A 56 -3.48 -2.01 -13.95
CA GLU A 56 -4.60 -1.82 -14.85
C GLU A 56 -5.46 -3.08 -14.91
N ILE A 57 -6.78 -2.92 -14.83
CA ILE A 57 -7.74 -4.03 -14.90
C ILE A 57 -8.37 -4.06 -16.30
N GLY A 58 -8.47 -5.22 -16.93
CA GLY A 58 -9.11 -5.41 -18.24
C GLY A 58 -8.11 -5.36 -19.40
N GLY A 59 -8.33 -4.52 -20.42
CA GLY A 59 -7.58 -4.56 -21.69
C GLY A 59 -6.12 -4.05 -21.66
N GLY A 60 -5.63 -3.51 -20.54
CA GLY A 60 -4.23 -3.08 -20.39
C GLY A 60 -3.79 -1.86 -21.21
N GLU A 61 -4.72 -1.11 -21.82
CA GLU A 61 -4.43 0.05 -22.68
C GLU A 61 -4.50 1.41 -21.94
N GLY A 62 -4.48 1.44 -20.59
CA GLY A 62 -4.49 2.70 -19.83
C GLY A 62 -5.66 3.62 -20.19
N ALA A 63 -6.88 3.26 -19.79
CA ALA A 63 -8.10 3.96 -20.18
C ALA A 63 -8.60 4.89 -19.06
N TYR A 64 -8.01 6.08 -18.92
CA TYR A 64 -8.36 7.06 -17.87
C TYR A 64 -9.85 7.49 -17.88
N LEU A 65 -10.45 7.61 -19.07
CA LEU A 65 -11.88 7.92 -19.25
C LEU A 65 -12.76 6.67 -19.32
N SER A 66 -12.26 5.51 -18.91
CA SER A 66 -13.03 4.27 -18.91
C SER A 66 -14.26 4.35 -17.99
N ALA A 67 -15.40 3.91 -18.50
CA ALA A 67 -16.61 3.69 -17.71
C ALA A 67 -16.45 2.63 -16.61
N LEU A 68 -15.31 1.92 -16.59
CA LEU A 68 -14.96 0.93 -15.57
C LEU A 68 -14.66 1.57 -14.21
N GLY A 69 -14.21 2.83 -14.17
CA GLY A 69 -13.82 3.51 -12.91
C GLY A 69 -14.91 3.52 -11.84
N PRO A 70 -16.15 3.99 -12.15
CA PRO A 70 -17.27 3.93 -11.21
C PRO A 70 -17.65 2.52 -10.76
N GLN A 71 -17.53 1.52 -11.65
CA GLN A 71 -17.83 0.11 -11.33
C GLN A 71 -16.79 -0.46 -10.36
N LEU A 72 -15.50 -0.17 -10.60
CA LEU A 72 -14.41 -0.54 -9.69
C LEU A 72 -14.57 0.13 -8.34
N LEU A 73 -14.92 1.42 -8.31
CA LEU A 73 -15.16 2.15 -7.07
C LEU A 73 -16.28 1.49 -6.24
N ALA A 74 -17.40 1.13 -6.87
CA ALA A 74 -18.48 0.42 -6.21
C ALA A 74 -18.02 -0.97 -5.71
N PHE A 75 -17.35 -1.74 -6.57
CA PHE A 75 -16.85 -3.07 -6.27
C PHE A 75 -15.92 -3.12 -5.04
N PHE A 76 -14.98 -2.17 -4.94
CA PHE A 76 -14.06 -2.10 -3.80
C PHE A 76 -14.75 -1.59 -2.54
N ARG A 77 -15.63 -0.59 -2.67
CA ARG A 77 -16.41 -0.07 -1.53
C ARG A 77 -17.29 -1.15 -0.90
N GLU A 78 -17.91 -2.01 -1.69
CA GLU A 78 -18.71 -3.15 -1.20
C GLU A 78 -17.89 -4.20 -0.45
N ARG A 79 -16.56 -4.15 -0.54
CA ARG A 79 -15.61 -5.04 0.14
C ARG A 79 -14.79 -4.29 1.21
N ASP A 80 -15.28 -3.13 1.64
CA ASP A 80 -14.62 -2.26 2.63
C ASP A 80 -13.21 -1.81 2.23
N LEU A 81 -12.93 -1.73 0.92
CA LEU A 81 -11.68 -1.24 0.38
C LEU A 81 -11.87 0.17 -0.21
N LEU A 82 -11.33 1.17 0.47
CA LEU A 82 -11.34 2.55 -0.02
C LEU A 82 -10.21 2.78 -1.03
N LEU A 83 -10.44 2.37 -2.27
CA LEU A 83 -9.55 2.66 -3.39
C LEU A 83 -10.17 3.72 -4.30
N ARG A 84 -9.32 4.54 -4.93
CA ARG A 84 -9.74 5.53 -5.93
C ARG A 84 -9.24 5.11 -7.32
N PRO A 85 -10.07 4.45 -8.14
CA PRO A 85 -9.73 4.18 -9.52
C PRO A 85 -9.60 5.47 -10.34
N LEU A 86 -8.69 5.47 -11.29
CA LEU A 86 -8.58 6.48 -12.35
C LEU A 86 -8.76 5.76 -13.68
N GLY A 87 -9.99 5.74 -14.19
CA GLY A 87 -10.37 4.88 -15.30
C GLY A 87 -10.24 3.40 -14.94
N ASN A 88 -9.46 2.64 -15.72
CA ASN A 88 -9.15 1.24 -15.43
C ASN A 88 -7.91 1.04 -14.52
N THR A 89 -7.22 2.12 -14.13
CA THR A 89 -6.05 2.04 -13.25
C THR A 89 -6.49 2.08 -11.79
N VAL A 90 -6.00 1.15 -10.99
CA VAL A 90 -6.21 1.08 -9.54
C VAL A 90 -4.89 1.32 -8.83
N TYR A 91 -4.91 2.22 -7.83
CA TYR A 91 -3.78 2.52 -6.96
C TYR A 91 -4.01 1.96 -5.56
N VAL A 92 -2.94 1.40 -4.98
CA VAL A 92 -2.90 1.00 -3.57
C VAL A 92 -1.77 1.77 -2.89
N MET A 93 -2.13 2.55 -1.87
CA MET A 93 -1.21 3.34 -1.06
C MET A 93 -1.66 3.24 0.39
N PRO A 94 -1.25 2.18 1.11
CA PRO A 94 -1.68 1.99 2.48
C PRO A 94 -1.06 3.07 3.40
N PRO A 95 -1.73 3.45 4.49
CA PRO A 95 -1.14 4.36 5.46
C PRO A 95 0.08 3.70 6.10
N TYR A 96 1.12 4.48 6.41
CA TYR A 96 2.38 3.92 6.92
C TYR A 96 2.25 3.28 8.32
N CYS A 97 1.15 3.54 9.02
CA CYS A 97 0.80 2.90 10.28
C CYS A 97 0.00 1.60 10.14
N ILE A 98 -0.34 1.15 8.92
CA ILE A 98 -1.07 -0.11 8.70
C ILE A 98 -0.27 -1.29 9.24
N GLU A 99 -0.92 -2.30 9.82
CA GLU A 99 -0.29 -3.57 10.18
C GLU A 99 -0.33 -4.55 8.99
N PRO A 100 0.80 -5.19 8.62
CA PRO A 100 0.80 -6.25 7.62
C PRO A 100 -0.12 -7.40 8.04
N ILE A 101 -0.85 -7.96 7.08
CA ILE A 101 -1.72 -9.13 7.24
C ILE A 101 -0.99 -10.37 6.74
#